data_AF-A0A645CR79-F1
#
_entry.id   AF-A0A645CR79-F1
#
_cell.length_a   1.000
_cell.length_b   1.000
_cell.length_c   1.000
_cell.angle_alpha   90.00
_cell.angle_beta   90.00
_cell.angle_gamma   90.00
#
_symmetry.space_group_name_H-M   'P 1'
#
loop_
_entity.id
_entity.type
_entity.pdbx_description
1 polymer ?
#
loop_
_entity_poly.entity_id
_entity_poly.type
_entity_poly.pdbx_seq_one_letter_code
_entity_poly.pdbx_strand_id
1 'polypeptide(L)'
;MLCIFLPSTIEETANAPAIQIFYVVILGVLSSAAAYCAWAKALSLAKNVSSVSNYMFVTPFLTSILAMAIAGESVEASTAIGGIFIFAGLVLFTFAGKLKVK
;
A
#
# COMPACT_ATOMS: atom_id res chain seq x y z
N MET A 1 4.37 -19.89 4.89
CA MET A 1 4.80 -19.42 6.22
C MET A 1 3.64 -19.07 7.15
N LEU A 2 2.44 -18.72 6.66
CA LEU A 2 1.28 -18.43 7.53
C LEU A 2 0.56 -19.67 8.10
N CYS A 3 0.70 -20.85 7.47
CA CYS A 3 -0.02 -22.06 7.90
C CYS A 3 0.35 -22.54 9.32
N ILE A 4 1.47 -22.09 9.88
CA ILE A 4 1.88 -22.40 11.25
C ILE A 4 0.94 -21.75 12.28
N PHE A 5 0.33 -20.61 11.95
CA PHE A 5 -0.64 -19.91 12.80
C PHE A 5 -2.08 -20.37 12.59
N LEU A 6 -2.33 -21.26 11.61
CA LEU A 6 -3.67 -21.72 11.28
C LEU A 6 -4.41 -22.38 12.47
N PRO A 7 -3.77 -23.24 13.29
CA PRO A 7 -4.45 -23.88 14.41
C PRO A 7 -4.98 -22.88 15.45
N SER A 8 -4.17 -21.88 15.82
CA SER A 8 -4.56 -20.83 16.77
C SER A 8 -5.62 -19.89 16.19
N THR A 9 -5.53 -19.56 14.90
CA THR A 9 -6.50 -18.68 14.24
C THR A 9 -7.90 -19.28 14.15
N ILE A 10 -8.05 -20.61 14.10
CA ILE A 10 -9.39 -21.25 14.06
C ILE A 10 -10.15 -20.95 15.35
N GLU A 11 -9.52 -21.10 16.50
CA GLU A 11 -10.13 -20.81 17.80
C GLU A 11 -10.40 -19.32 17.97
N GLU A 12 -9.47 -18.46 17.58
CA GLU A 12 -9.64 -17.00 17.64
C GLU A 12 -10.78 -16.51 16.74
N THR A 13 -10.89 -17.06 15.52
CA THR A 13 -11.95 -16.68 14.57
C THR A 13 -13.32 -17.15 15.04
N ALA A 14 -13.41 -18.34 15.65
CA ALA A 14 -14.67 -18.88 16.17
C ALA A 14 -15.24 -18.03 17.33
N ASN A 15 -14.36 -17.37 18.09
CA ASN A 15 -14.74 -16.51 19.22
C ASN A 15 -14.79 -15.01 18.87
N ALA A 16 -14.38 -14.63 17.66
CA ALA A 16 -14.31 -13.23 17.25
C ALA A 16 -15.70 -12.64 16.94
N PRO A 17 -15.95 -11.37 17.29
CA PRO A 17 -17.12 -10.63 16.82
C PRO A 17 -17.22 -10.61 15.29
N ALA A 18 -18.43 -10.74 14.76
CA ALA A 18 -18.69 -10.79 13.31
C ALA A 18 -18.12 -9.57 12.54
N ILE A 19 -18.06 -8.40 13.18
CA ILE A 19 -17.48 -7.19 12.59
C ILE A 19 -15.98 -7.33 12.32
N GLN A 20 -15.24 -8.04 13.17
CA GLN A 20 -13.81 -8.25 12.98
C GLN A 20 -13.55 -9.21 11.82
N ILE A 21 -14.35 -10.28 11.73
CA ILE A 21 -14.32 -11.22 10.60
C ILE A 21 -14.61 -10.46 9.29
N PHE A 22 -15.58 -9.54 9.30
CA PHE A 22 -15.88 -8.70 8.15
C PHE A 22 -14.69 -7.82 7.73
N TYR A 23 -13.99 -7.20 8.67
CA TYR A 23 -12.75 -6.45 8.36
C TYR A 23 -11.67 -7.33 7.75
N VAL A 24 -11.46 -8.53 8.29
CA VAL A 24 -10.48 -9.50 7.75
C VAL A 24 -10.84 -9.89 6.32
N VAL A 25 -12.12 -10.16 6.04
CA VAL A 25 -12.59 -10.50 4.68
C VAL A 25 -12.34 -9.34 3.72
N ILE A 26 -12.67 -8.10 4.10
CA ILE A 26 -12.42 -6.93 3.25
C ILE A 26 -10.92 -6.76 2.98
N LEU A 27 -10.08 -6.80 4.02
CA LEU A 27 -8.63 -6.61 3.88
C LEU A 27 -8.00 -7.74 3.04
N GLY A 28 -8.49 -8.98 3.19
CA GLY A 28 -8.03 -10.13 2.42
C GLY A 28 -8.46 -10.07 0.94
N VAL A 29 -9.71 -9.73 0.67
CA VAL A 29 -10.23 -9.72 -0.71
C VAL A 29 -9.80 -8.47 -1.47
N LEU A 30 -10.02 -7.29 -0.90
CA LEU A 30 -9.83 -6.00 -1.58
C LEU A 30 -8.38 -5.55 -1.54
N SER A 31 -7.83 -5.34 -0.34
CA SER A 31 -6.48 -4.80 -0.16
C SER A 31 -5.37 -5.80 -0.51
N SER A 32 -5.67 -7.10 -0.50
CA SER A 32 -4.71 -8.14 -0.84
C SER A 32 -4.99 -8.76 -2.21
N ALA A 33 -5.98 -9.66 -2.33
CA ALA A 33 -6.16 -10.44 -3.56
C ALA A 33 -6.42 -9.57 -4.80
N ALA A 34 -7.39 -8.66 -4.74
CA ALA A 34 -7.72 -7.79 -5.86
C ALA A 34 -6.56 -6.83 -6.20
N ALA A 35 -5.92 -6.24 -5.19
CA ALA A 35 -4.76 -5.36 -5.38
C ALA A 35 -3.59 -6.09 -6.05
N TYR A 36 -3.25 -7.32 -5.61
CA TYR A 36 -2.20 -8.11 -6.23
C TYR A 36 -2.54 -8.54 -7.66
N CYS A 37 -3.80 -8.91 -7.94
CA CYS A 37 -4.23 -9.22 -9.30
C CYS A 37 -4.13 -7.98 -10.22
N ALA A 38 -4.57 -6.82 -9.75
CA ALA A 38 -4.46 -5.56 -10.49
C ALA A 38 -2.99 -5.20 -10.75
N TRP A 39 -2.14 -5.37 -9.74
CA TRP A 39 -0.70 -5.14 -9.85
C TRP A 39 -0.04 -6.09 -10.84
N ALA A 40 -0.33 -7.39 -10.76
CA ALA A 40 0.18 -8.39 -11.70
C ALA A 40 -0.24 -8.08 -13.15
N LYS A 41 -1.49 -7.63 -13.34
CA LYS A 41 -1.98 -7.19 -14.65
C LYS A 41 -1.30 -5.90 -15.13
N ALA A 42 -1.02 -4.95 -14.24
CA ALA A 42 -0.27 -3.74 -14.59
C ALA A 42 1.16 -4.10 -15.03
N LEU A 43 1.82 -5.02 -14.31
CA LEU A 43 3.15 -5.52 -14.66
C LEU A 43 3.16 -6.26 -16.01
N SER A 44 2.14 -7.05 -16.32
CA SER A 44 2.08 -7.78 -17.59
C SER A 44 1.80 -6.88 -18.80
N LEU A 45 1.12 -5.76 -18.61
CA LEU A 45 0.82 -4.78 -19.66
C LEU A 45 1.93 -3.73 -19.83
N ALA A 46 2.76 -3.51 -18.80
CA ALA A 46 3.77 -2.47 -18.82
C ALA A 46 4.98 -2.85 -19.69
N LYS A 47 5.37 -1.93 -20.57
CA LYS A 47 6.60 -2.06 -21.38
C LYS A 47 7.87 -2.11 -20.52
N ASN A 48 7.86 -1.42 -19.38
CA ASN A 48 8.96 -1.36 -18.44
C ASN A 48 8.44 -1.65 -17.02
N VAL A 49 8.93 -2.72 -16.38
CA VAL A 49 8.55 -3.07 -14.99
C VAL A 49 8.77 -1.90 -14.03
N SER A 50 9.85 -1.14 -14.22
CA SER A 50 10.16 0.04 -13.41
C SER A 50 9.06 1.10 -13.42
N SER A 51 8.29 1.22 -14.51
CA SER A 51 7.18 2.19 -14.58
C SER A 51 6.07 1.85 -13.61
N VAL A 52 5.77 0.56 -13.42
CA VAL A 52 4.78 0.09 -12.44
C VAL A 52 5.36 0.19 -11.04
N SER A 53 6.59 -0.30 -10.81
CA SER A 53 7.23 -0.25 -9.49
C SER A 53 7.39 1.19 -8.95
N ASN A 54 7.59 2.19 -9.81
CA ASN A 54 7.64 3.59 -9.39
C ASN A 54 6.33 4.08 -8.75
N TYR A 55 5.18 3.48 -9.05
CA TYR A 55 3.91 3.82 -8.37
C TYR A 55 3.92 3.46 -6.88
N MET A 56 4.80 2.56 -6.43
CA MET A 56 4.93 2.26 -5.00
C MET A 56 5.39 3.48 -4.18
N PHE A 57 6.06 4.46 -4.80
CA PHE A 57 6.43 5.72 -4.13
C PHE A 57 5.22 6.61 -3.83
N VAL A 58 4.09 6.40 -4.49
CA VAL A 58 2.82 7.08 -4.17
C VAL A 58 2.20 6.53 -2.88
N THR A 59 2.40 5.24 -2.59
CA THR A 59 1.81 4.55 -1.44
C THR A 59 2.07 5.28 -0.11
N PRO A 60 3.32 5.56 0.30
CA PRO A 60 3.55 6.24 1.58
C PRO A 60 2.95 7.65 1.63
N PHE A 61 2.91 8.37 0.50
CA PHE A 61 2.25 9.69 0.44
C PHE A 61 0.74 9.59 0.68
N LEU A 62 0.08 8.65 -0.02
CA LEU A 62 -1.35 8.44 0.12
C LEU A 62 -1.71 7.92 1.51
N THR A 63 -0.92 6.99 2.07
CA THR A 63 -1.08 6.51 3.45
C THR A 63 -0.98 7.66 4.45
N SER A 64 -0.02 8.57 4.32
CA SER A 64 0.08 9.74 5.21
C SER A 64 -1.16 10.64 5.11
N ILE A 65 -1.69 10.89 3.90
CA ILE A 65 -2.93 11.66 3.73
C ILE A 65 -4.10 10.96 4.42
N LEU A 66 -4.25 9.66 4.21
CA LEU A 66 -5.31 8.87 4.83
C LEU A 66 -5.18 8.82 6.36
N ALA A 67 -3.97 8.76 6.90
CA ALA A 67 -3.73 8.81 8.34
C ALA A 67 -4.17 10.16 8.94
N MET A 68 -3.83 11.28 8.30
CA MET A 68 -4.31 12.60 8.73
C MET A 68 -5.83 12.73 8.61
N ALA A 69 -6.42 12.24 7.51
CA ALA A 69 -7.84 12.43 7.20
C ALA A 69 -8.79 11.49 7.96
N ILE A 70 -8.40 10.22 8.11
CA ILE A 70 -9.23 9.15 8.69
C ILE A 70 -8.84 8.88 10.14
N ALA A 71 -7.54 8.75 10.43
CA ALA A 71 -7.06 8.47 11.79
C ALA A 71 -6.91 9.75 12.64
N GLY A 72 -6.96 10.93 12.03
CA GLY A 72 -6.85 12.21 12.73
C GLY A 72 -5.45 12.49 13.28
N GLU A 73 -4.41 11.86 12.72
CA GLU A 73 -3.03 12.06 13.16
C GLU A 73 -2.58 13.52 12.92
N SER A 74 -1.95 14.12 13.93
CA SER A 74 -1.38 15.46 13.80
C SER A 74 -0.09 15.44 12.99
N VAL A 75 0.15 16.52 12.23
CA VAL A 75 1.40 16.68 11.48
C VAL A 75 2.51 17.07 12.43
N GLU A 76 3.29 16.08 12.85
CA GLU A 76 4.53 16.30 13.58
C GLU A 76 5.69 16.62 12.63
N ALA A 77 6.79 17.13 13.20
CA ALA A 77 8.00 17.46 12.43
C ALA A 77 8.57 16.24 11.69
N SER A 78 8.49 15.04 12.29
CA SER A 78 8.87 13.76 11.69
C SER A 78 8.02 13.45 10.44
N THR A 79 6.70 13.60 10.54
CA THR A 79 5.75 13.42 9.44
C THR A 79 5.99 14.43 8.32
N ALA A 80 6.27 15.70 8.66
CA ALA A 80 6.57 16.74 7.68
C ALA A 80 7.87 16.44 6.91
N ILE A 81 8.96 16.09 7.62
CA ILE A 81 10.24 15.76 7.00
C ILE A 81 10.10 14.51 6.13
N GLY A 82 9.44 13.46 6.63
CA GLY A 82 9.15 12.25 5.88
C GLY A 82 8.35 12.54 4.61
N GLY A 83 7.31 13.39 4.72
CA GLY A 83 6.50 13.84 3.59
C GLY A 83 7.31 14.56 2.51
N ILE A 84 8.27 15.41 2.90
CA ILE A 84 9.18 16.08 1.95
C ILE A 84 10.02 15.04 1.19
N PHE A 85 10.60 14.05 1.88
CA PHE A 85 11.40 13.01 1.22
C PHE A 85 10.56 12.14 0.29
N ILE A 86 9.35 11.75 0.70
CA ILE A 86 8.43 10.99 -0.14
C ILE A 86 8.08 11.78 -1.41
N PHE A 87 7.74 13.06 -1.26
CA PHE A 87 7.38 13.92 -2.39
C PHE A 87 8.56 14.17 -3.33
N ALA A 88 9.76 14.41 -2.78
CA ALA A 88 10.98 14.56 -3.56
C ALA A 88 11.29 13.28 -4.37
N GLY A 89 11.16 12.11 -3.75
CA GLY A 89 11.28 10.82 -4.43
C GLY A 89 10.26 10.66 -5.56
N LEU A 90 8.99 10.98 -5.30
CA LEU A 90 7.92 10.94 -6.30
C LEU A 90 8.26 11.81 -7.53
N VAL A 91 8.67 13.05 -7.30
CA VAL A 91 9.07 13.98 -8.38
C VAL A 91 10.27 13.41 -9.13
N LEU A 92 11.31 13.01 -8.42
CA LEU A 92 12.52 12.47 -9.03
C LEU A 92 12.20 11.25 -9.93
N PHE A 93 11.46 10.26 -9.43
CA PHE A 93 11.15 9.05 -10.20
C PHE A 93 10.16 9.27 -11.34
N THR A 94 9.20 10.19 -11.19
CA THR A 94 8.24 10.52 -12.25
C THR A 94 8.90 11.29 -13.38
N PHE A 95 9.80 12.23 -13.07
CA PHE A 95 10.45 13.09 -14.06
C PHE A 95 11.77 12.51 -14.60
N ALA A 96 12.51 11.70 -13.85
CA ALA A 96 13.72 11.02 -14.35
C ALA A 96 13.42 10.09 -15.54
N GLY A 97 12.22 9.50 -15.60
CA GLY A 97 11.79 8.73 -16.78
C GLY A 97 11.68 9.56 -18.06
N LYS A 98 11.51 10.89 -17.97
CA LYS A 98 11.44 11.81 -19.12
C LYS A 98 12.81 12.33 -19.56
N LEU A 99 13.84 12.24 -18.72
CA LEU A 99 15.20 12.72 -19.00
C LEU A 99 16.03 11.77 -19.88
N LYS A 100 15.57 10.54 -20.11
CA LYS A 100 16.20 9.59 -21.05
C LYS A 100 15.76 9.75 -22.51
N VAL A 101 15.05 10.81 -22.86
CA VAL A 101 14.76 11.19 -24.25
C VAL A 101 15.57 12.44 -24.59
N LYS A 102 16.89 12.27 -24.67
CA LYS A 102 17.77 13.10 -25.50
C LYS A 102 19.04 12.34 -25.83
#